data_AF-A0A929DBD2-F1
#
_entry.id   AF-A0A929DBD2-F1
#
_cell.length_a   1.000
_cell.length_b   1.000
_cell.length_c   1.000
_cell.angle_alpha   90.00
_cell.angle_beta   90.00
_cell.angle_gamma   90.00
#
_symmetry.space_group_name_H-M   'P 1'
#
loop_
_entity.id
_entity.type
_entity.pdbx_description
1 polymer ?
#
loop_
_entity_poly.entity_id
_entity_poly.type
_entity_poly.pdbx_seq_one_letter_code
_entity_poly.pdbx_strand_id
1 'polypeptide(L)'
;MTAEELIRRYAAGERDFSGTDLRGADLSEADLHGVDLSKANLREANLSGANLSEVNLYKADLSGAKLHGASLRRANLRGAKLGEADLMTGVELSWDTVTAAQAVTAAQFVMAVLRAATLPAGTRHD
;
A
#
# COMPACT_ATOMS: atom_id res chain seq x y z
N MET A 1 13.05 13.61 1.22
CA MET A 1 12.15 14.13 2.28
C MET A 1 12.26 13.15 3.45
N THR A 2 12.19 13.59 4.71
CA THR A 2 12.17 12.64 5.85
C THR A 2 10.75 12.24 6.20
N ALA A 3 10.57 11.13 6.91
CA ALA A 3 9.27 10.70 7.39
C ALA A 3 8.64 11.73 8.33
N GLU A 4 9.43 12.33 9.23
CA GLU A 4 8.95 13.33 10.18
C GLU A 4 8.46 14.59 9.47
N GLU A 5 9.16 15.02 8.43
CA GLU A 5 8.77 16.17 7.63
C GLU A 5 7.44 15.91 6.90
N LEU A 6 7.27 14.71 6.34
CA LEU A 6 6.02 14.32 5.70
C LEU A 6 4.86 14.32 6.71
N ILE A 7 5.06 13.70 7.88
CA ILE A 7 4.04 13.63 8.94
C ILE A 7 3.64 15.03 9.42
N ARG A 8 4.62 15.93 9.59
CA ARG A 8 4.36 17.33 9.98
C ARG A 8 3.53 18.07 8.94
N ARG A 9 3.88 17.92 7.67
CA ARG A 9 3.14 18.53 6.55
C ARG A 9 1.73 17.97 6.42
N TYR A 10 1.58 16.65 6.57
CA TYR A 10 0.27 16.01 6.63
C TYR A 10 -0.59 16.57 7.75
N ALA A 11 -0.02 16.73 8.96
CA ALA A 11 -0.70 17.35 10.10
C ALA A 11 -1.05 18.83 9.85
N ALA A 12 -0.28 19.53 9.02
CA ALA A 12 -0.58 20.90 8.59
C ALA A 12 -1.64 20.98 7.47
N GLY A 13 -2.15 19.85 6.99
CA GLY A 13 -3.18 19.78 5.95
C GLY A 13 -2.64 19.59 4.53
N GLU A 14 -1.32 19.44 4.35
CA GLU A 14 -0.74 19.11 3.05
C GLU A 14 -1.15 17.68 2.67
N ARG A 15 -1.52 17.48 1.40
CA ARG A 15 -1.94 16.17 0.87
C ARG A 15 -1.21 15.81 -0.41
N ASP A 16 -0.44 16.72 -1.00
CA ASP A 16 0.35 16.45 -2.19
C ASP A 16 1.81 16.20 -1.82
N PHE A 17 2.22 14.94 -1.94
CA PHE A 17 3.60 14.49 -1.79
C PHE A 17 4.04 13.73 -3.04
N SER A 18 3.45 14.09 -4.18
CA SER A 18 3.74 13.44 -5.45
C SER A 18 5.21 13.63 -5.84
N GLY A 19 5.82 12.56 -6.37
CA GLY A 19 7.22 12.56 -6.82
C GLY A 19 8.27 12.68 -5.71
N THR A 20 7.88 12.63 -4.44
CA THR A 20 8.84 12.74 -3.31
C THR A 20 9.73 11.51 -3.20
N ASP A 21 10.99 11.71 -2.76
CA ASP A 21 11.88 10.60 -2.37
C ASP A 21 11.72 10.32 -0.87
N LEU A 22 11.13 9.16 -0.58
CA LEU A 22 10.83 8.58 0.73
C LEU A 22 11.46 7.17 0.85
N ARG A 23 12.50 6.90 0.07
CA ARG A 23 13.21 5.62 0.12
C ARG A 23 13.76 5.36 1.52
N GLY A 24 13.46 4.18 2.06
CA GLY A 24 13.85 3.77 3.41
C GLY A 24 13.17 4.57 4.53
N ALA A 25 12.17 5.41 4.22
CA ALA A 25 11.47 6.18 5.23
C ALA A 25 10.69 5.28 6.18
N ASP A 26 10.73 5.59 7.47
CA ASP A 26 9.90 4.92 8.47
C ASP A 26 8.56 5.64 8.62
N LEU A 27 7.54 5.11 7.96
CA LEU A 27 6.15 5.55 7.97
C LEU A 27 5.25 4.49 8.62
N SER A 28 5.82 3.68 9.51
CA SER A 28 5.05 2.66 10.23
C SER A 28 3.95 3.31 11.08
N GLU A 29 2.77 2.69 11.06
CA GLU A 29 1.55 3.13 11.76
C GLU A 29 1.07 4.54 11.40
N ALA A 30 1.65 5.15 10.36
CA ALA A 30 1.28 6.50 9.93
C ALA A 30 -0.15 6.55 9.38
N ASP A 31 -0.90 7.59 9.73
CA ASP A 31 -2.15 7.92 9.05
C ASP A 31 -1.84 8.79 7.82
N LEU A 32 -2.05 8.21 6.63
CA LEU A 32 -1.82 8.84 5.33
C LEU A 32 -3.06 8.74 4.45
N HIS A 33 -4.24 8.80 5.08
CA HIS A 33 -5.53 8.75 4.39
C HIS A 33 -5.62 9.83 3.31
N GLY A 34 -5.99 9.39 2.09
CA GLY A 34 -6.27 10.28 0.96
C GLY A 34 -5.08 11.08 0.43
N VAL A 35 -3.85 10.72 0.83
CA VAL A 35 -2.64 11.43 0.40
C VAL A 35 -2.28 11.11 -1.05
N ASP A 36 -1.76 12.09 -1.80
CA ASP A 36 -1.13 11.88 -3.09
C ASP A 36 0.37 11.56 -2.95
N LEU A 37 0.72 10.29 -3.18
CA LEU A 37 2.09 9.77 -3.27
C LEU A 37 2.39 9.31 -4.71
N SER A 38 1.70 9.85 -5.70
CA SER A 38 1.89 9.45 -7.09
C SER A 38 3.32 9.73 -7.54
N LYS A 39 3.94 8.78 -8.24
CA LYS A 39 5.33 8.80 -8.69
C LYS A 39 6.37 8.91 -7.55
N ALA A 40 5.97 8.80 -6.28
CA ALA A 40 6.90 8.83 -5.17
C ALA A 40 7.83 7.61 -5.19
N ASN A 41 9.05 7.79 -4.70
CA ASN A 41 9.99 6.70 -4.45
C ASN A 41 9.86 6.24 -3.00
N LEU A 42 9.20 5.10 -2.79
CA LEU A 42 8.95 4.44 -1.50
C LEU A 42 9.76 3.15 -1.36
N ARG A 43 10.83 2.99 -2.14
CA ARG A 43 11.67 1.79 -2.10
C ARG A 43 12.18 1.54 -0.68
N GLU A 44 12.07 0.31 -0.20
CA GLU A 44 12.53 -0.09 1.15
C GLU A 44 11.87 0.69 2.31
N ALA A 45 10.82 1.47 2.04
CA ALA A 45 10.10 2.20 3.09
C ALA A 45 9.37 1.24 4.03
N ASN A 46 9.31 1.59 5.31
CA ASN A 46 8.51 0.87 6.28
C ASN A 46 7.12 1.52 6.34
N LEU A 47 6.10 0.87 5.76
CA LEU A 47 4.69 1.31 5.75
C LEU A 47 3.81 0.37 6.59
N SER A 48 4.45 -0.43 7.44
CA SER A 48 3.78 -1.41 8.28
C SER A 48 2.71 -0.78 9.17
N GLY A 49 1.49 -1.31 9.15
CA GLY A 49 0.36 -0.78 9.93
C GLY A 49 -0.16 0.58 9.47
N ALA A 50 0.40 1.17 8.42
CA ALA A 50 -0.01 2.50 7.96
C ALA A 50 -1.44 2.48 7.39
N ASN A 51 -2.19 3.54 7.67
CA ASN A 51 -3.47 3.79 7.01
C ASN A 51 -3.22 4.47 5.66
N LEU A 52 -3.18 3.68 4.59
CA LEU A 52 -3.05 4.11 3.20
C LEU A 52 -4.40 4.07 2.47
N SER A 53 -5.51 4.20 3.22
CA SER A 53 -6.84 4.19 2.61
C SER A 53 -7.02 5.41 1.71
N GLU A 54 -7.57 5.20 0.51
CA GLU A 54 -7.78 6.24 -0.52
C GLU A 54 -6.49 6.95 -1.01
N VAL A 55 -5.31 6.41 -0.70
CA VAL A 55 -4.03 6.98 -1.16
C VAL A 55 -3.90 6.89 -2.67
N ASN A 56 -3.28 7.90 -3.29
CA ASN A 56 -2.88 7.84 -4.70
C ASN A 56 -1.42 7.40 -4.81
N LEU A 57 -1.17 6.16 -5.25
CA LEU A 57 0.17 5.59 -5.49
C LEU A 57 0.43 5.41 -7.00
N TYR A 58 -0.25 6.17 -7.86
CA TYR A 58 -0.08 6.08 -9.31
C TYR A 58 1.40 6.20 -9.70
N LYS A 59 1.95 5.17 -10.36
CA LYS A 59 3.37 5.10 -10.77
C LYS A 59 4.40 5.23 -9.64
N ALA A 60 4.01 5.05 -8.37
CA ALA A 60 4.96 5.03 -7.26
C ALA A 60 5.87 3.79 -7.31
N ASP A 61 7.08 3.89 -6.77
CA ASP A 61 8.00 2.75 -6.63
C ASP A 61 8.04 2.27 -5.18
N LEU A 62 7.35 1.17 -4.87
CA LEU A 62 7.30 0.53 -3.56
C LEU A 62 8.21 -0.72 -3.50
N SER A 63 9.21 -0.85 -4.37
CA SER A 63 10.04 -2.05 -4.38
C SER A 63 10.76 -2.26 -3.03
N GLY A 64 10.59 -3.44 -2.43
CA GLY A 64 11.12 -3.77 -1.10
C GLY A 64 10.44 -3.06 0.07
N ALA A 65 9.35 -2.32 -0.15
CA ALA A 65 8.60 -1.69 0.93
C ALA A 65 7.93 -2.73 1.84
N LYS A 66 7.87 -2.46 3.15
CA LYS A 66 7.17 -3.28 4.13
C LYS A 66 5.74 -2.79 4.28
N LEU A 67 4.76 -3.64 4.00
CA LEU A 67 3.33 -3.28 4.02
C LEU A 67 2.53 -4.12 5.03
N HIS A 68 3.18 -4.82 5.97
CA HIS A 68 2.46 -5.71 6.87
C HIS A 68 1.40 -4.96 7.69
N GLY A 69 0.14 -5.39 7.62
CA GLY A 69 -0.98 -4.73 8.31
C GLY A 69 -1.36 -3.34 7.79
N ALA A 70 -0.78 -2.88 6.67
CA ALA A 70 -1.19 -1.61 6.06
C ALA A 70 -2.59 -1.73 5.44
N SER A 71 -3.42 -0.69 5.61
CA SER A 71 -4.73 -0.61 4.96
C SER A 71 -4.60 0.09 3.61
N LEU A 72 -4.85 -0.62 2.51
CA LEU A 72 -4.82 -0.09 1.14
C LEU A 72 -6.23 0.04 0.54
N ARG A 73 -7.26 0.16 1.39
CA ARG A 73 -8.66 0.25 0.93
C ARG A 73 -8.84 1.41 -0.04
N ARG A 74 -9.37 1.14 -1.24
CA ARG A 74 -9.60 2.14 -2.30
C ARG A 74 -8.33 2.88 -2.77
N ALA A 75 -7.14 2.36 -2.47
CA ALA A 75 -5.88 2.96 -2.93
C ALA A 75 -5.73 2.84 -4.46
N ASN A 76 -5.19 3.87 -5.10
CA ASN A 76 -4.85 3.83 -6.52
C ASN A 76 -3.41 3.33 -6.72
N LEU A 77 -3.24 2.05 -7.04
CA LEU A 77 -1.94 1.42 -7.32
C LEU A 77 -1.61 1.34 -8.81
N ARG A 78 -2.33 2.07 -9.69
CA ARG A 78 -2.14 1.94 -11.14
C ARG A 78 -0.70 2.30 -11.55
N GLY A 79 0.00 1.33 -12.14
CA GLY A 79 1.39 1.50 -12.59
C GLY A 79 2.41 1.57 -11.46
N ALA A 80 2.02 1.33 -10.20
CA ALA A 80 2.93 1.24 -9.09
C ALA A 80 3.85 0.01 -9.25
N LYS A 81 5.11 0.14 -8.83
CA LYS A 81 6.06 -0.98 -8.78
C LYS A 81 6.04 -1.58 -7.38
N LEU A 82 5.78 -2.87 -7.27
CA LEU A 82 5.72 -3.62 -6.01
C LEU A 82 6.80 -4.71 -5.95
N GLY A 83 7.85 -4.65 -6.79
CA GLY A 83 8.83 -5.73 -6.89
C GLY A 83 9.47 -6.00 -5.52
N GLU A 84 9.35 -7.24 -5.03
CA GLU A 84 9.79 -7.65 -3.67
C GLU A 84 9.15 -6.88 -2.50
N ALA A 85 8.08 -6.10 -2.73
CA ALA A 85 7.30 -5.56 -1.62
C ALA A 85 6.78 -6.71 -0.77
N ASP A 86 7.05 -6.66 0.53
CA ASP A 86 6.73 -7.74 1.45
C ASP A 86 5.23 -7.70 1.76
N LEU A 87 4.45 -8.40 0.92
CA LEU A 87 3.00 -8.56 1.03
C LEU A 87 2.65 -9.77 1.92
N MET A 88 3.36 -9.98 3.04
CA MET A 88 3.06 -11.08 3.96
C MET A 88 1.82 -10.78 4.82
N THR A 89 0.83 -11.68 4.72
CA THR A 89 -0.22 -12.00 5.71
C THR A 89 -0.74 -10.82 6.53
N GLY A 90 -1.59 -9.97 5.97
CA GLY A 90 -2.28 -8.93 6.74
C GLY A 90 -2.67 -7.67 5.97
N VAL A 91 -2.26 -7.54 4.71
CA VAL A 91 -2.78 -6.45 3.87
C VAL A 91 -4.25 -6.73 3.55
N GLU A 92 -5.14 -5.87 4.05
CA GLU A 92 -6.57 -5.99 3.77
C GLU A 92 -6.87 -5.36 2.41
N LEU A 93 -6.97 -6.21 1.37
CA LEU A 93 -7.42 -5.82 0.04
C LEU A 93 -8.93 -6.11 -0.07
N SER A 94 -9.77 -5.07 -0.17
CA SER A 94 -11.20 -5.27 -0.47
C SER A 94 -11.42 -5.54 -1.96
N TRP A 95 -12.50 -6.25 -2.33
CA TRP A 95 -12.87 -6.53 -3.72
C TRP A 95 -12.98 -5.25 -4.58
N ASP A 96 -13.43 -4.14 -3.99
CA ASP A 96 -13.51 -2.82 -4.63
C ASP A 96 -12.14 -2.20 -4.96
N THR A 97 -11.08 -2.64 -4.27
CA THR A 97 -9.70 -2.19 -4.52
C THR A 97 -9.13 -2.84 -5.79
N VAL A 98 -9.63 -4.04 -6.16
CA VAL A 98 -9.13 -4.84 -7.28
C VAL A 98 -9.73 -4.39 -8.63
N THR A 99 -10.95 -3.83 -8.64
CA THR A 99 -11.62 -3.39 -9.87
C THR A 99 -11.06 -2.08 -10.45
N ALA A 100 -10.42 -1.23 -9.65
CA ALA A 100 -9.75 -0.02 -10.14
C ALA A 100 -8.31 -0.26 -10.64
N ALA A 101 -7.69 -1.38 -10.27
CA ALA A 101 -6.31 -1.70 -10.58
C ALA A 101 -6.23 -2.70 -11.75
N GLN A 102 -6.27 -2.20 -13.00
CA GLN A 102 -5.88 -2.98 -14.19
C GLN A 102 -4.39 -3.44 -14.19
N ALA A 103 -3.66 -3.26 -13.08
CA ALA A 103 -2.21 -3.32 -13.01
C ALA A 103 -1.63 -4.40 -12.09
N VAL A 104 -2.46 -5.12 -11.31
CA VAL A 104 -1.96 -6.34 -10.66
C VAL A 104 -1.92 -7.39 -11.76
N THR A 105 -0.79 -7.48 -12.47
CA THR A 105 -0.55 -8.51 -13.48
C THR A 105 -0.98 -9.87 -12.93
N ALA A 106 -1.58 -10.72 -13.77
CA ALA A 106 -2.12 -12.03 -13.37
C ALA A 106 -1.16 -12.90 -12.52
N ALA A 107 0.16 -12.68 -12.63
CA ALA A 107 1.18 -13.32 -11.78
C ALA A 107 1.11 -12.94 -10.29
N GLN A 108 0.70 -11.72 -9.94
CA GLN A 108 0.55 -11.26 -8.55
C GLN A 108 -0.84 -11.59 -7.98
N PHE A 109 -1.84 -11.78 -8.85
CA PHE A 109 -3.17 -12.26 -8.48
C PHE A 109 -3.11 -13.70 -7.91
N VAL A 110 -2.27 -14.55 -8.51
CA VAL A 110 -2.00 -15.92 -8.07
C VAL A 110 -1.42 -15.93 -6.65
N MET A 111 -0.41 -15.10 -6.34
CA MET A 111 0.23 -15.11 -5.02
C MET A 111 -0.61 -14.49 -3.89
N ALA A 112 -1.37 -13.44 -4.18
CA ALA A 112 -2.25 -12.80 -3.18
C ALA A 112 -3.47 -13.67 -2.84
N VAL A 113 -4.06 -14.33 -3.83
CA VAL A 113 -5.26 -15.18 -3.63
C VAL A 113 -4.89 -16.60 -3.15
N LEU A 114 -3.78 -17.21 -3.59
CA LEU A 114 -3.40 -18.57 -3.14
C LEU A 114 -2.97 -18.66 -1.68
N ARG A 115 -2.48 -17.57 -1.07
CA ARG A 115 -2.15 -17.56 0.37
C ARG A 115 -3.37 -17.31 1.26
N ALA A 116 -4.34 -16.52 0.81
CA ALA A 116 -5.64 -16.39 1.46
C ALA A 116 -6.47 -17.68 1.35
N ALA A 117 -6.23 -18.50 0.33
CA ALA A 117 -6.87 -19.80 0.14
C ALA A 117 -6.27 -20.94 1.00
N THR A 118 -5.41 -20.66 1.99
CA THR A 118 -5.18 -21.60 3.09
C THR A 118 -6.39 -21.55 4.05
N LEU A 119 -7.48 -22.14 3.57
CA LEU A 119 -8.73 -22.40 4.29
C LEU A 119 -8.45 -23.03 5.67
N PRO A 120 -8.87 -22.43 6.79
CA PRO A 120 -9.30 -23.23 7.92
C PRO A 120 -10.63 -23.88 7.52
N ALA A 121 -10.70 -25.21 7.70
CA ALA A 121 -11.89 -25.98 7.49
C ALA A 121 -13.06 -25.46 8.33
N GLY A 122 -14.23 -25.34 7.71
CA GLY A 122 -15.53 -25.42 8.37
C GLY A 122 -16.06 -24.13 9.00
N THR A 123 -17.02 -23.52 8.32
CA THR A 123 -18.33 -23.19 8.91
C THR A 123 -19.34 -23.06 7.78
N ARG A 124 -20.40 -23.88 7.89
CA ARG A 124 -21.60 -23.83 7.06
C ARG A 124 -22.24 -22.45 7.20
N HIS A 125 -22.67 -21.87 6.09
CA HIS A 125 -23.86 -21.03 6.09
C HIS A 125 -25.06 -21.94 5.88
N ASP A 126 -26.04 -21.83 6.77
CA ASP A 126 -27.32 -22.55 6.76
C ASP A 126 -28.09 -22.38 5.42
#